data_AF-A0A932ZZ81-F1
#
_entry.id   AF-A0A932ZZ81-F1
#
_cell.length_a   1.000
_cell.length_b   1.000
_cell.length_c   1.000
_cell.angle_alpha   90.00
_cell.angle_beta   90.00
_cell.angle_gamma   90.00
#
_symmetry.space_group_name_H-M   'P 1'
#
loop_
_entity.id
_entity.type
_entity.pdbx_description
1 polymer ?
#
loop_
_entity_poly.entity_id
_entity_poly.type
_entity_poly.pdbx_seq_one_letter_code
_entity_poly.pdbx_strand_id
1 'polypeptide(L)'
;MRRYVLRRVLSLVPLLLAVSIVIFVALAVAPGDPAVLMLGQDATPEGVRELRQILGLDLPLPVQYARFVGGALRGDLGRSFQTRRPVAGELMRTFQVTLALTITALSASCLVGLAVGILSAMRPRSLIDYLVRVVILTSVSMPI
;
A
#
# COMPACT_ATOMS: atom_id res chain seq x y z
N MET A 1 -24.63 -0.19 -13.36
CA MET A 1 -23.37 -0.92 -13.04
C MET A 1 -22.21 -0.56 -13.98
N ARG A 2 -22.22 -0.92 -15.28
CA ARG A 2 -21.07 -0.66 -16.20
C ARG A 2 -20.60 0.80 -16.25
N ARG A 3 -21.51 1.77 -16.43
CA ARG A 3 -21.19 3.20 -16.45
C ARG A 3 -20.58 3.70 -15.14
N TYR A 4 -21.01 3.12 -14.01
CA TYR A 4 -20.48 3.44 -12.69
C TYR A 4 -19.05 2.90 -12.51
N VAL A 5 -18.82 1.63 -12.87
CA VAL A 5 -17.47 1.02 -12.84
C VAL A 5 -16.51 1.81 -13.72
N LEU A 6 -16.92 2.15 -14.94
CA LEU A 6 -16.09 2.92 -15.86
C LEU A 6 -15.71 4.28 -15.28
N ARG A 7 -16.69 5.02 -14.73
CA ARG A 7 -16.44 6.32 -14.10
C ARG A 7 -15.50 6.21 -12.91
N ARG A 8 -15.61 5.14 -12.11
CA ARG A 8 -14.74 4.89 -10.96
C ARG A 8 -13.31 4.55 -11.38
N VAL A 9 -13.14 3.68 -12.37
CA VAL A 9 -11.81 3.34 -12.93
C VAL A 9 -11.16 4.58 -13.55
N LEU A 10 -11.90 5.36 -14.32
CA LEU A 10 -11.41 6.62 -14.89
C LEU A 10 -11.02 7.62 -13.80
N SER A 11 -11.77 7.69 -12.68
CA SER A 11 -11.40 8.56 -11.55
C SER A 11 -10.17 8.08 -10.77
N LEU A 12 -9.79 6.81 -10.87
CA LEU A 12 -8.55 6.31 -10.25
C LEU A 12 -7.31 6.83 -10.98
N VAL A 13 -7.38 7.03 -12.29
CA VAL A 13 -6.22 7.48 -13.08
C VAL A 13 -5.66 8.83 -12.57
N PRO A 14 -6.45 9.92 -12.45
CA PRO A 14 -5.92 11.19 -11.94
C PRO A 14 -5.51 11.09 -10.47
N LEU A 15 -6.19 10.27 -9.67
CA LEU A 15 -5.82 10.05 -8.27
C LEU A 15 -4.45 9.39 -8.16
N LEU A 16 -4.24 8.29 -8.88
CA LEU A 16 -2.97 7.56 -8.89
C LEU A 16 -1.84 8.45 -9.40
N LEU A 17 -2.09 9.23 -10.44
CA LEU A 17 -1.10 10.16 -11.00
C LEU A 17 -0.75 11.28 -10.01
N ALA A 18 -1.74 11.85 -9.32
CA ALA A 18 -1.48 12.86 -8.29
C ALA A 18 -0.67 12.27 -7.13
N VAL A 19 -1.07 11.10 -6.62
CA VAL A 19 -0.36 10.42 -5.51
C VAL A 19 1.05 10.03 -5.93
N SER A 20 1.24 9.49 -7.14
CA SER A 20 2.57 9.10 -7.62
C SER A 20 3.49 10.31 -7.80
N ILE A 21 2.98 11.44 -8.29
CA ILE A 21 3.77 12.69 -8.37
C ILE A 21 4.20 13.13 -6.97
N VAL A 22 3.27 13.17 -6.01
CA VAL A 22 3.56 13.59 -4.64
C VAL A 22 4.62 12.70 -4.01
N ILE A 23 4.47 11.37 -4.12
CA ILE A 23 5.46 10.42 -3.60
C ILE A 23 6.80 10.55 -4.32
N PHE A 24 6.79 10.70 -5.65
CA PHE A 24 8.02 10.82 -6.43
C PHE A 24 8.82 12.07 -6.05
N VAL A 25 8.13 13.22 -5.92
CA VAL A 25 8.76 14.46 -5.48
C VAL A 25 9.23 14.35 -4.03
N ALA A 26 8.44 13.75 -3.14
CA ALA A 26 8.84 13.52 -1.76
C ALA A 26 10.12 12.68 -1.67
N LEU A 27 10.24 11.63 -2.48
CA LEU A 27 11.46 10.81 -2.56
C LEU A 27 12.63 11.55 -3.21
N ALA A 28 12.39 12.41 -4.20
CA ALA A 28 13.44 13.20 -4.85
C ALA A 28 14.03 14.29 -3.93
N VAL A 29 13.21 14.82 -3.01
CA VAL A 29 13.63 15.84 -2.03
C VAL A 29 14.11 15.20 -0.72
N ALA A 30 13.78 13.92 -0.47
CA ALA A 30 14.20 13.21 0.73
C ALA A 30 15.73 13.17 0.84
N PRO A 31 16.29 13.36 2.04
CA PRO A 31 17.71 13.26 2.27
C PRO A 31 18.16 11.79 2.10
N GLY A 32 19.13 11.56 1.22
CA GLY A 32 19.71 10.24 0.97
C GLY A 32 19.78 9.92 -0.51
N ASP A 33 20.93 9.45 -0.98
CA ASP A 33 21.11 9.04 -2.37
C ASP A 33 20.68 7.57 -2.55
N PRO A 34 19.68 7.26 -3.40
CA PRO A 34 19.27 5.89 -3.65
C PRO A 34 20.41 5.01 -4.17
N ALA A 35 21.39 5.55 -4.91
CA ALA A 35 22.54 4.77 -5.34
C ALA A 35 23.44 4.37 -4.15
N VAL A 36 23.65 5.26 -3.19
CA VAL A 36 24.38 4.97 -1.94
C VAL A 36 23.60 3.97 -1.09
N LEU A 37 22.28 4.14 -0.95
CA LEU A 37 21.43 3.21 -0.20
C LEU A 37 21.45 1.80 -0.82
N MET A 38 21.46 1.71 -2.15
CA MET A 38 21.56 0.43 -2.84
C MET A 38 22.92 -0.23 -2.67
N LEU A 39 24.03 0.51 -2.72
CA LEU A 39 25.39 -0.04 -2.57
C LEU A 39 25.75 -0.34 -1.11
N GLY A 40 25.18 0.39 -0.15
CA GLY A 40 25.39 0.15 1.27
C GLY A 40 26.86 0.37 1.67
N GLN A 41 27.47 -0.66 2.25
CA GLN A 41 28.86 -0.60 2.73
C GLN A 41 29.88 -0.59 1.59
N ASP A 42 29.49 -1.03 0.38
CA ASP A 42 30.35 -1.06 -0.81
C ASP A 42 30.25 0.22 -1.65
N ALA A 43 29.69 1.30 -1.09
CA ALA A 43 29.47 2.57 -1.79
C ALA A 43 30.79 3.32 -2.02
N THR A 44 31.58 2.88 -3.00
CA THR A 44 32.72 3.66 -3.51
C THR A 44 32.20 4.85 -4.34
N PRO A 45 32.90 6.00 -4.34
CA PRO A 45 32.51 7.16 -5.14
C PRO A 45 32.31 6.83 -6.63
N GLU A 46 33.14 5.94 -7.17
CA GLU A 46 33.06 5.45 -8.55
C GLU A 46 31.82 4.58 -8.76
N GLY A 47 31.57 3.61 -7.87
CA GLY A 47 30.41 2.72 -7.97
C GLY A 47 29.08 3.46 -7.83
N VAL A 48 29.02 4.48 -6.97
CA VAL A 48 27.84 5.34 -6.81
C VAL A 48 27.55 6.11 -8.10
N ARG A 49 28.57 6.69 -8.75
CA ARG A 49 28.40 7.42 -10.01
C ARG A 49 27.95 6.50 -11.14
N GLU A 50 28.55 5.32 -11.25
CA GLU A 50 28.16 4.33 -12.25
C GLU A 50 26.70 3.90 -12.05
N LEU A 51 26.31 3.59 -10.81
CA LEU A 51 24.95 3.17 -10.50
C LEU A 51 23.93 4.30 -10.74
N ARG A 52 24.29 5.56 -10.45
CA ARG A 52 23.46 6.73 -10.78
C ARG A 52 23.17 6.83 -12.28
N GLN A 53 24.18 6.62 -13.12
CA GLN A 53 24.01 6.65 -14.57
C GLN A 53 23.12 5.50 -15.04
N ILE A 54 23.33 4.28 -14.55
CA ILE A 54 22.53 3.09 -14.90
C ILE A 54 21.06 3.29 -14.52
N LEU A 55 20.80 3.82 -13.32
CA LEU A 55 19.45 4.09 -12.84
C LEU A 55 18.84 5.36 -13.46
N GLY A 56 19.63 6.18 -14.14
CA GLY A 56 19.20 7.44 -14.72
C GLY A 56 18.88 8.51 -13.68
N LEU A 57 19.49 8.43 -12.51
CA LEU A 57 19.31 9.40 -11.41
C LEU A 57 19.92 10.78 -11.74
N ASP A 58 20.80 10.84 -12.74
CA ASP A 58 21.40 12.07 -13.25
C ASP A 58 20.51 12.85 -14.24
N LEU A 59 19.39 12.25 -14.66
CA LEU A 59 18.45 12.89 -15.60
C LEU A 59 17.60 13.95 -14.90
N PRO A 60 17.04 14.94 -15.64
CA PRO A 60 16.06 15.86 -15.06
C PRO A 60 14.84 15.12 -14.48
N LEU A 61 14.32 15.58 -13.34
CA LEU A 61 13.19 14.94 -12.63
C LEU A 61 11.99 14.59 -13.53
N PRO A 62 11.55 15.46 -14.47
CA PRO A 62 10.45 15.11 -15.37
C PRO A 62 10.74 13.88 -16.24
N VAL A 63 11.99 13.71 -16.68
CA VAL A 63 12.43 12.57 -17.50
C VAL A 63 12.45 11.29 -16.67
N GLN A 64 12.95 11.37 -15.43
CA GLN A 64 12.92 10.24 -14.50
C GLN A 64 11.48 9.79 -14.21
N TYR A 65 10.57 10.73 -13.95
CA TYR A 65 9.16 10.43 -13.72
C TYR A 65 8.49 9.83 -14.96
N ALA A 66 8.75 10.37 -16.15
CA ALA A 66 8.22 9.82 -17.40
C ALA A 66 8.70 8.39 -17.65
N ARG A 67 9.97 8.07 -17.36
CA ARG A 67 10.50 6.70 -17.42
C ARG A 67 9.80 5.78 -16.41
N PHE A 68 9.62 6.24 -15.18
CA PHE A 68 8.91 5.49 -14.14
C PHE A 68 7.47 5.15 -14.55
N VAL A 69 6.69 6.16 -14.97
CA VAL A 69 5.30 5.96 -15.42
C VAL A 69 5.26 5.08 -16.66
N GLY A 70 6.17 5.29 -17.63
CA GLY A 70 6.26 4.50 -18.85
C GLY A 70 6.63 3.02 -18.61
N GLY A 71 7.42 2.73 -17.58
CA GLY A 71 7.68 1.37 -17.09
C GLY A 71 6.45 0.78 -16.41
N ALA A 72 5.85 1.53 -15.48
CA ALA A 72 4.70 1.09 -14.70
C ALA A 72 3.50 0.73 -15.59
N LEU A 73 3.24 1.51 -16.65
CA LEU A 73 2.19 1.22 -17.63
C LEU A 73 2.45 -0.07 -18.44
N ARG A 74 3.70 -0.51 -18.55
CA ARG A 74 4.10 -1.79 -19.16
C ARG A 74 4.16 -2.94 -18.15
N GLY A 75 3.83 -2.68 -16.89
CA GLY A 75 3.92 -3.65 -15.79
C GLY A 75 5.30 -3.74 -15.13
N ASP A 76 6.26 -2.90 -15.52
CA ASP A 76 7.57 -2.81 -14.88
C ASP A 76 7.57 -1.71 -13.82
N LEU A 77 7.40 -2.12 -12.55
CA LEU A 77 7.45 -1.23 -11.39
C LEU A 77 8.88 -0.99 -10.89
N GLY A 78 9.88 -1.53 -11.58
CA GLY A 78 11.29 -1.44 -11.20
C GLY A 78 11.66 -2.39 -10.05
N ARG A 79 12.79 -2.08 -9.41
CA ARG A 79 13.35 -2.83 -8.29
C ARG A 79 13.37 -1.98 -7.03
N SER A 80 13.15 -2.63 -5.89
CA SER A 80 13.27 -2.00 -4.57
C SER A 80 14.70 -1.56 -4.32
N PHE A 81 14.91 -0.32 -3.88
CA PHE A 81 16.23 0.19 -3.51
C PHE A 81 16.81 -0.51 -2.27
N GLN A 82 15.96 -1.09 -1.41
CA GLN A 82 16.41 -1.77 -0.19
C GLN A 82 16.66 -3.26 -0.41
N THR A 83 15.68 -3.98 -0.97
CA THR A 83 15.74 -5.44 -1.11
C THR A 83 16.33 -5.89 -2.44
N ARG A 84 16.49 -4.97 -3.39
CA ARG A 84 16.96 -5.21 -4.77
C ARG A 84 16.07 -6.17 -5.58
N ARG A 85 14.87 -6.49 -5.08
CA ARG A 85 13.89 -7.39 -5.72
C ARG A 85 12.92 -6.62 -6.62
N PRO A 86 12.31 -7.27 -7.62
CA PRO A 86 11.25 -6.66 -8.42
C PRO A 86 10.07 -6.25 -7.55
N VAL A 87 9.65 -4.98 -7.64
CA VAL A 87 8.57 -4.42 -6.81
C VAL A 87 7.24 -5.15 -7.05
N ALA A 88 6.97 -5.54 -8.30
CA ALA A 88 5.76 -6.30 -8.65
C ALA A 88 5.68 -7.64 -7.89
N GLY A 89 6.81 -8.32 -7.69
CA GLY A 89 6.86 -9.57 -6.92
C GLY A 89 6.61 -9.36 -5.43
N GLU A 90 7.14 -8.28 -4.86
CA GLU A 90 6.90 -7.91 -3.46
C GLU A 90 5.44 -7.53 -3.22
N LEU A 91 4.85 -6.73 -4.11
CA LEU A 91 3.43 -6.38 -4.05
C LEU A 91 2.54 -7.62 -4.13
N MET A 92 2.85 -8.55 -5.04
CA MET A 92 2.08 -9.80 -5.16
C MET A 92 2.14 -10.62 -3.87
N ARG A 93 3.34 -10.77 -3.30
CA ARG A 93 3.53 -11.51 -2.04
C ARG A 93 2.76 -10.86 -0.89
N THR A 94 2.90 -9.55 -0.71
CA THR A 94 2.20 -8.81 0.35
C THR A 94 0.69 -8.88 0.13
N PHE A 95 0.22 -8.73 -1.11
CA PHE A 95 -1.20 -8.85 -1.45
C PHE A 95 -1.76 -10.21 -1.05
N GLN A 96 -1.07 -11.31 -1.34
CA GLN A 96 -1.51 -12.65 -0.94
C GLN A 96 -1.64 -12.80 0.58
N VAL A 97 -0.67 -12.29 1.34
CA VAL A 97 -0.70 -12.31 2.80
C VAL A 97 -1.85 -11.46 3.34
N THR A 98 -1.99 -10.22 2.86
CA THR A 98 -3.08 -9.33 3.26
C THR A 98 -4.44 -9.93 2.90
N LEU A 99 -4.57 -10.55 1.72
CA LEU A 99 -5.81 -11.20 1.29
C LEU A 99 -6.17 -12.36 2.21
N ALA A 100 -5.21 -13.23 2.53
CA ALA A 100 -5.42 -14.34 3.46
C ALA A 100 -5.85 -13.84 4.85
N LEU A 101 -5.13 -12.85 5.40
CA LEU A 101 -5.48 -12.23 6.68
C LEU A 101 -6.87 -11.59 6.65
N THR A 102 -7.18 -10.83 5.61
CA THR A 102 -8.46 -10.12 5.47
C THR A 102 -9.63 -11.10 5.38
N ILE A 103 -9.51 -12.15 4.56
CA ILE A 103 -10.57 -13.16 4.42
C ILE A 103 -10.78 -13.90 5.73
N THR A 104 -9.70 -14.28 6.41
CA THR A 104 -9.79 -15.04 7.66
C THR A 104 -10.39 -14.19 8.78
N ALA A 105 -9.91 -12.95 8.94
CA ALA A 105 -10.41 -12.00 9.92
C ALA A 105 -11.87 -11.63 9.64
N LEU A 106 -12.23 -11.36 8.38
CA LEU A 106 -13.61 -11.05 7.99
C LEU A 106 -14.54 -12.22 8.26
N SER A 107 -14.14 -13.44 7.90
CA SER A 107 -14.94 -14.65 8.13
C SER A 107 -15.17 -14.88 9.63
N ALA A 108 -14.11 -14.80 10.43
CA ALA A 108 -14.21 -14.92 11.89
C ALA A 108 -15.10 -13.81 12.49
N SER A 109 -14.90 -12.57 12.05
CA SER A 109 -15.67 -11.41 12.51
C SER A 109 -17.14 -11.51 12.13
N CYS A 110 -17.46 -11.99 10.92
CA CYS A 110 -18.83 -12.24 10.51
C CYS A 110 -19.47 -13.35 11.35
N LEU A 111 -18.79 -14.47 11.57
CA LEU A 111 -19.33 -15.59 12.36
C LEU A 111 -19.61 -15.17 13.80
N VAL A 112 -18.62 -14.58 14.48
CA VAL A 112 -18.76 -14.14 15.87
C VAL A 112 -19.73 -12.97 15.97
N GLY A 113 -19.59 -11.96 15.10
CA GLY A 113 -20.43 -10.78 15.10
C GLY A 113 -21.91 -11.09 14.83
N LEU A 114 -22.20 -12.00 13.90
CA LEU A 114 -23.57 -12.46 13.65
C LEU A 114 -24.12 -13.26 14.83
N ALA A 115 -23.35 -14.21 15.38
CA ALA A 115 -23.80 -15.01 16.52
C ALA A 115 -24.13 -14.15 17.76
N VAL A 116 -23.22 -13.25 18.12
CA VAL A 116 -23.38 -12.32 19.25
C VAL A 116 -24.51 -11.31 18.97
N GLY A 117 -24.58 -10.79 17.75
CA GLY A 117 -25.63 -9.86 17.32
C GLY A 117 -27.03 -10.48 17.38
N ILE A 118 -27.20 -11.71 16.89
CA ILE A 118 -28.46 -12.44 16.95
C ILE A 118 -28.85 -12.74 18.41
N LEU A 119 -27.90 -13.20 19.24
CA LEU A 119 -28.17 -13.50 20.64
C LEU A 119 -28.63 -12.26 21.42
N SER A 120 -28.00 -11.11 21.16
CA SER A 120 -28.41 -9.83 21.74
C SER A 120 -29.80 -9.40 21.28
N ALA A 121 -30.10 -9.56 19.98
CA ALA A 121 -31.40 -9.21 19.40
C ALA A 121 -32.56 -10.08 19.94
N MET A 122 -32.30 -11.37 20.22
CA MET A 122 -33.30 -12.29 20.79
C MET A 122 -33.62 -12.03 22.27
N ARG A 123 -32.71 -11.36 23.01
CA ARG A 123 -32.87 -11.10 24.46
C ARG A 123 -32.62 -9.62 24.78
N PRO A 124 -33.50 -8.71 24.32
CA PRO A 124 -33.32 -7.29 24.52
C PRO A 124 -33.35 -6.92 26.01
N ARG A 125 -32.53 -5.93 26.41
CA ARG A 125 -32.37 -5.46 27.81
C ARG A 125 -31.84 -6.51 28.79
N SER A 126 -31.31 -7.63 28.31
CA SER A 126 -30.65 -8.62 29.16
C SER A 126 -29.21 -8.22 29.50
N LEU A 127 -28.62 -8.86 30.51
CA LEU A 127 -27.20 -8.67 30.84
C LEU A 127 -26.28 -8.93 29.64
N ILE A 128 -26.63 -9.88 28.77
CA ILE A 128 -25.89 -10.18 27.54
C ILE A 128 -25.95 -9.00 26.57
N ASP A 129 -27.13 -8.41 26.34
CA ASP A 129 -27.30 -7.23 25.47
C ASP A 129 -26.48 -6.03 26.00
N TYR A 130 -26.52 -5.78 27.31
CA TYR A 130 -25.71 -4.72 27.92
C TYR A 130 -24.20 -4.94 27.76
N LEU A 131 -23.68 -6.15 28.04
CA LEU A 131 -22.26 -6.46 27.90
C LEU A 131 -21.79 -6.31 26.45
N VAL A 132 -22.57 -6.80 25.49
CA VAL A 132 -22.26 -6.70 24.06
C VAL A 132 -22.18 -5.24 23.61
N ARG A 133 -23.14 -4.39 24.03
CA ARG A 133 -23.13 -2.96 23.70
C ARG A 133 -21.92 -2.24 24.28
N VAL A 134 -21.57 -2.53 25.54
CA VAL A 134 -20.39 -1.91 26.18
C VAL A 134 -19.13 -2.28 25.40
N VAL A 135 -18.93 -3.55 25.07
CA VAL A 135 -17.77 -4.01 24.30
C VAL A 135 -17.73 -3.36 22.91
N ILE A 136 -18.84 -3.29 22.19
CA ILE A 136 -18.89 -2.65 20.86
C ILE A 136 -18.55 -1.16 20.97
N LEU A 137 -19.15 -0.45 21.94
CA LEU A 137 -18.92 0.99 22.11
C LEU A 137 -17.47 1.30 22.50
N THR A 138 -16.87 0.50 23.38
CA THR A 138 -15.46 0.68 23.75
C THR A 138 -14.55 0.35 22.58
N SER A 139 -14.78 -0.76 21.86
CA SER A 139 -13.98 -1.13 20.69
C SER A 139 -14.04 -0.10 19.55
N VAL A 140 -15.21 0.49 19.29
CA VAL A 140 -15.36 1.53 18.24
C VAL A 140 -14.74 2.86 18.66
N SER A 141 -14.72 3.15 19.97
CA SER A 141 -14.20 4.42 20.51
C SER A 141 -12.71 4.37 20.84
N MET A 142 -12.10 3.17 20.90
CA MET A 142 -10.66 3.04 21.10
C MET A 142 -9.91 3.37 19.80
N PRO A 143 -8.89 4.23 19.85
CA PRO A 143 -8.00 4.40 18.71
C PRO A 143 -7.30 3.08 18.42
N ILE A 144 -7.31 2.69 17.13
CA ILE A 144 -6.59 1.53 16.59
C ILE A 144 -5.08 1.76 16.56
#